data_AF-I1CQ94-F1
#
_entry.id   AF-I1CQ94-F1
#
_cell.length_a   1.000
_cell.length_b   1.000
_cell.length_c   1.000
_cell.angle_alpha   90.00
_cell.angle_beta   90.00
_cell.angle_gamma   90.00
#
_symmetry.space_group_name_H-M   'P 1'
#
loop_
_entity.id
_entity.type
_entity.pdbx_description
1 polymer ?
#
loop_
_entity_poly.entity_id
_entity_poly.type
_entity_poly.pdbx_seq_one_letter_code
_entity_poly.pdbx_strand_id
1 'polypeptide(L)'
;MDELDLGRVPLPKMVWTSAKYKPSQVAQFISLMQNTNTKHPKAAREAGISHAIAYKFDKEWIDNGGAVLPGYKVASEIKRKGYNVKITEEHSQFIENYIEECPTCIVKDVTEHVCAIFEGSSINESTVYRHITEKLEFTLTRTQPRLAARNTDGIQSSLQERMKIEQVNSFSYTLSYITHYNLSNQSYEVHQV
;
A
#
# COMPACT_ATOMS: atom_id res chain seq x y z
N MET A 1 29.47 -17.31 54.70
CA MET A 1 29.26 -16.02 54.03
C MET A 1 29.00 -16.37 52.59
N ASP A 2 27.73 -16.42 52.22
CA ASP A 2 27.35 -16.72 50.83
C ASP A 2 27.63 -15.47 50.01
N GLU A 3 28.62 -15.59 49.14
CA GLU A 3 28.97 -14.61 48.12
C GLU A 3 27.78 -14.55 47.15
N LEU A 4 26.99 -13.49 47.26
CA LEU A 4 25.92 -13.18 46.32
C LEU A 4 26.57 -12.95 44.94
N ASP A 5 26.59 -14.00 44.12
CA ASP A 5 26.81 -13.90 42.68
C ASP A 5 25.66 -13.08 42.11
N LEU A 6 25.85 -11.75 42.11
CA LEU A 6 25.00 -10.79 41.42
C LEU A 6 25.17 -11.04 39.93
N GLY A 7 24.49 -12.09 39.45
CA GLY A 7 24.47 -12.54 38.08
C GLY A 7 24.35 -11.32 37.18
N ARG A 8 25.42 -11.06 36.43
CA ARG A 8 25.52 -9.92 35.51
C ARG A 8 24.32 -9.97 34.57
N VAL A 9 23.28 -9.20 34.86
CA VAL A 9 22.18 -8.98 33.93
C VAL A 9 22.82 -8.37 32.68
N PRO A 10 22.72 -9.03 31.51
CA PRO A 10 23.29 -8.50 30.29
C PRO A 10 22.69 -7.12 30.04
N LEU A 11 23.54 -6.09 29.94
CA LEU A 11 23.05 -4.75 29.65
C LEU A 11 22.28 -4.78 28.33
N PRO A 12 21.12 -4.11 28.25
CA PRO A 12 20.34 -4.06 27.03
C PRO A 12 21.18 -3.47 25.90
N LYS A 13 21.16 -4.11 24.74
CA LYS A 13 21.88 -3.64 23.55
C LYS A 13 21.35 -2.27 23.16
N MET A 14 22.17 -1.24 23.36
CA MET A 14 21.83 0.14 23.03
C MET A 14 22.29 0.49 21.61
N VAL A 15 21.48 1.27 20.89
CA VAL A 15 21.76 1.69 19.52
C VAL A 15 21.59 3.20 19.41
N TRP A 16 22.54 3.84 18.73
CA TRP A 16 22.49 5.26 18.42
C TRP A 16 21.45 5.55 17.33
N THR A 17 20.54 6.49 17.57
CA THR A 17 19.41 6.76 16.66
C THR A 17 19.47 8.12 15.95
N SER A 18 20.29 9.05 16.44
CA SER A 18 20.40 10.38 15.84
C SER A 18 21.26 10.37 14.58
N ALA A 19 20.65 10.60 13.41
CA ALA A 19 21.38 10.69 12.15
C ALA A 19 22.18 12.00 11.97
N LYS A 20 21.79 13.08 12.66
CA LYS A 20 22.34 14.43 12.45
C LYS A 20 23.53 14.75 13.34
N TYR A 21 23.51 14.26 14.57
CA TYR A 21 24.54 14.53 15.57
C TYR A 21 25.28 13.25 15.93
N LYS A 22 26.56 13.39 16.27
CA LYS A 22 27.39 12.29 16.77
C LYS A 22 27.19 12.12 18.29
N PRO A 23 27.38 10.91 18.84
CA PRO A 23 27.38 10.69 20.28
C PRO A 23 28.32 11.64 21.03
N SER A 24 29.49 11.94 20.47
CA SER A 24 30.48 12.84 21.07
C SER A 24 29.95 14.26 21.29
N GLN A 25 29.15 14.77 20.36
CA GLN A 25 28.54 16.11 20.48
C GLN A 25 27.52 16.13 21.61
N VAL A 26 26.68 15.09 21.70
CA VAL A 26 25.66 14.99 22.74
C VAL A 26 26.31 14.78 24.12
N ALA A 27 27.36 13.98 24.21
CA ALA A 27 28.14 13.82 25.43
C ALA A 27 28.76 15.14 25.88
N GLN A 28 29.38 15.89 24.97
CA GLN A 28 29.92 17.21 25.25
C GLN A 28 28.85 18.18 25.76
N PHE A 29 27.66 18.18 25.14
CA PHE A 29 26.53 18.99 25.60
C PHE A 29 26.11 18.66 27.03
N ILE A 30 25.96 17.37 27.37
CA ILE A 30 25.59 16.94 28.72
C ILE A 30 26.67 17.31 29.74
N SER A 31 27.95 17.12 29.40
CA SER A 31 29.06 17.55 30.28
C SER A 31 29.03 19.06 30.52
N LEU A 32 28.72 19.87 29.50
CA LEU A 32 28.57 21.32 29.66
C LEU A 32 27.37 21.67 30.56
N MET A 33 26.25 20.99 30.40
CA MET A 33 25.04 21.19 31.22
C MET A 33 25.22 20.79 32.68
N GLN A 34 26.04 19.77 32.97
CA GLN A 34 26.37 19.36 34.34
C GLN A 34 27.34 20.34 35.03
N ASN A 35 28.13 21.08 34.26
CA ASN A 35 28.95 22.16 34.81
C ASN A 35 28.05 23.36 35.14
N THR A 36 27.98 23.72 36.42
CA THR A 36 27.01 24.65 37.04
C THR A 36 27.02 26.10 36.53
N ASN A 37 27.78 26.42 35.49
CA ASN A 37 27.96 27.78 35.00
C ASN A 37 27.76 27.96 33.49
N THR A 38 27.23 26.95 32.76
CA THR A 38 26.88 27.14 31.35
C THR A 38 25.37 27.23 31.15
N LYS A 39 24.94 28.28 30.45
CA LYS A 39 23.54 28.41 30.02
C LYS A 39 23.29 27.44 28.86
N HIS A 40 22.14 26.78 28.85
CA HIS A 40 21.70 25.85 27.80
C HIS A 40 21.99 26.31 26.35
N PRO A 41 21.64 27.54 25.90
CA PRO A 41 21.95 27.98 24.54
C PRO A 41 23.46 28.07 24.25
N LYS A 42 24.27 28.39 25.26
CA LYS A 42 25.73 28.44 25.13
C LYS A 42 26.28 27.03 24.98
N ALA A 43 25.83 26.09 25.83
CA ALA A 43 26.23 24.68 25.77
C ALA A 43 25.84 24.04 24.44
N ALA A 44 24.63 24.30 23.93
CA ALA A 44 24.16 23.79 22.65
C ALA A 44 25.05 24.27 21.48
N ARG A 45 25.37 25.57 21.46
CA ARG A 45 26.25 26.15 20.43
C ARG A 45 27.65 25.57 20.48
N GLU A 46 28.20 25.38 21.67
CA GLU A 46 29.56 24.87 21.88
C GLU A 46 29.70 23.38 21.52
N ALA A 47 28.63 22.59 21.73
CA ALA A 47 28.54 21.20 21.29
C ALA A 47 28.15 21.04 19.80
N GLY A 48 27.82 22.14 19.10
CA GLY A 48 27.34 22.11 17.71
C GLY A 48 25.97 21.46 17.54
N ILE A 49 25.10 21.56 18.56
CA ILE A 49 23.72 21.05 18.55
C ILE A 49 22.76 22.22 18.37
N SER A 50 21.71 22.01 17.57
CA SER A 50 20.66 23.03 17.43
C SER A 50 19.89 23.20 18.74
N HIS A 51 19.49 24.44 19.05
CA HIS A 51 18.79 24.78 20.29
C HIS A 51 17.53 23.94 20.52
N ALA A 52 16.73 23.72 19.47
CA ALA A 52 15.51 22.91 19.53
C ALA A 52 15.77 21.44 19.90
N ILE A 53 16.90 20.89 19.47
CA ILE A 53 17.28 19.49 19.75
C ILE A 53 17.93 19.39 21.13
N ALA A 54 18.70 20.40 21.54
CA ALA A 54 19.31 20.44 22.87
C ALA A 54 18.27 20.37 24.00
N TYR A 55 17.09 21.01 23.86
CA TYR A 55 15.99 20.85 24.82
C TYR A 55 15.44 19.42 24.87
N LYS A 56 15.36 18.75 23.71
CA LYS A 56 14.92 17.34 23.67
C LYS A 56 15.92 16.43 24.35
N PHE A 57 17.21 16.63 24.09
CA PHE A 57 18.26 15.83 24.74
C PHE A 57 18.33 16.06 26.24
N ASP A 58 18.18 17.29 26.72
CA ASP A 58 18.13 17.58 28.15
C ASP A 58 16.94 16.89 28.83
N LYS A 59 15.75 16.95 28.20
CA LYS A 59 14.58 16.22 28.67
C LYS A 59 14.81 14.70 28.69
N GLU A 60 15.31 14.13 27.59
CA GLU A 60 15.63 12.69 27.50
C GLU A 60 16.66 12.28 28.57
N TRP A 61 17.64 13.14 28.88
CA TRP A 61 18.63 12.89 29.92
C TRP A 61 17.97 12.80 31.31
N ILE A 62 17.08 13.74 31.62
CA ILE A 62 16.35 13.78 32.89
C ILE A 62 15.39 12.57 33.00
N ASP A 63 14.63 12.28 31.93
CA ASP A 63 13.68 11.17 31.87
C ASP A 63 14.40 9.81 32.06
N ASN A 64 15.64 9.68 31.58
CA ASN A 64 16.49 8.49 31.77
C ASN A 64 17.29 8.49 33.09
N GLY A 65 16.97 9.39 34.03
CA GLY A 65 17.65 9.47 35.34
C GLY A 65 19.13 9.86 35.27
N GLY A 66 19.59 10.43 34.16
CA GLY A 66 20.98 10.83 33.95
C GLY A 66 21.96 9.66 33.77
N ALA A 67 21.47 8.46 33.45
CA ALA A 67 22.32 7.28 33.25
C ALA A 67 22.62 6.99 31.77
N VAL A 68 21.71 7.37 30.86
CA VAL A 68 21.79 7.03 29.43
C VAL A 68 21.95 8.30 28.60
N LEU A 69 22.97 8.33 27.75
CA LEU A 69 23.20 9.48 26.87
C LEU A 69 22.01 9.67 25.90
N PRO A 70 21.48 10.90 25.76
CA PRO A 70 20.33 11.14 24.89
C PRO A 70 20.63 10.75 23.44
N GLY A 71 19.61 10.27 22.74
CA GLY A 71 19.76 9.70 21.39
C GLY A 71 20.14 8.22 21.33
N TYR A 72 20.55 7.58 22.43
CA TYR A 72 20.58 6.13 22.53
C TYR A 72 19.20 5.58 22.89
N LYS A 73 18.83 4.46 22.24
CA LYS A 73 17.61 3.71 22.56
C LYS A 73 17.93 2.23 22.66
N VAL A 74 17.09 1.49 23.38
CA VAL A 74 17.19 0.04 23.43
C VAL A 74 16.89 -0.53 22.05
N ALA A 75 17.70 -1.46 21.57
CA ALA A 75 17.56 -2.04 20.23
C ALA A 75 16.16 -2.67 19.97
N SER A 76 15.50 -3.17 21.02
CA SER A 76 14.15 -3.74 20.95
C SER A 76 13.06 -2.67 20.74
N GLU A 77 13.28 -1.42 21.18
CA GLU A 77 12.31 -0.33 21.04
C GLU A 77 12.37 0.36 19.68
N ILE A 78 13.46 0.16 18.94
CA ILE A 78 13.61 0.70 17.59
C ILE A 78 12.69 -0.09 16.67
N LYS A 79 11.48 0.46 16.44
CA LYS A 79 10.58 -0.01 15.40
C LYS A 79 11.34 0.02 14.08
N ARG A 80 11.64 -1.16 13.52
CA ARG A 80 12.19 -1.27 12.18
C ARG A 80 11.22 -0.56 11.24
N LYS A 81 11.72 0.37 10.43
CA LYS A 81 10.96 1.01 9.35
C LYS A 81 10.23 -0.12 8.60
N GLY A 82 8.90 -0.05 8.54
CA GLY A 82 8.06 -1.13 8.03
C GLY A 82 8.66 -1.68 6.75
N TYR A 83 8.95 -2.98 6.75
CA TYR A 83 9.41 -3.67 5.56
C TYR A 83 8.30 -3.47 4.53
N ASN A 84 8.58 -2.78 3.43
CA ASN A 84 7.67 -2.80 2.29
C ASN A 84 7.57 -4.29 1.91
N VAL A 85 6.41 -4.92 2.13
CA VAL A 85 6.18 -6.29 1.68
C VAL A 85 6.44 -6.27 0.18
N LYS A 86 7.51 -6.92 -0.24
CA LYS A 86 7.87 -6.98 -1.65
C LYS A 86 6.88 -7.94 -2.30
N ILE A 87 6.26 -7.51 -3.39
CA ILE A 87 5.56 -8.42 -4.29
C ILE A 87 6.61 -9.43 -4.78
N THR A 88 6.38 -10.70 -4.47
CA THR A 88 7.21 -11.81 -4.93
C THR A 88 6.86 -12.09 -6.40
N GLU A 89 7.66 -12.92 -7.06
CA GLU A 89 7.37 -13.28 -8.45
C GLU A 89 6.04 -14.05 -8.59
N GLU A 90 5.72 -14.89 -7.60
CA GLU A 90 4.44 -15.61 -7.52
C GLU A 90 3.25 -14.64 -7.41
N HIS A 91 3.38 -13.59 -6.58
CA HIS A 91 2.37 -12.54 -6.51
C HIS A 91 2.23 -11.80 -7.85
N SER A 92 3.33 -11.57 -8.57
CA SER A 92 3.32 -10.91 -9.89
C SER A 92 2.51 -11.70 -10.90
N GLN A 93 2.83 -12.98 -11.05
CA GLN A 93 2.16 -13.88 -11.99
C GLN A 93 0.68 -14.03 -11.69
N PHE A 94 0.31 -14.11 -10.41
CA PHE A 94 -1.10 -14.16 -10.03
C PHE A 94 -1.84 -12.87 -10.42
N ILE A 95 -1.26 -11.70 -10.14
CA ILE A 95 -1.85 -10.40 -10.47
C ILE A 95 -2.01 -10.25 -11.99
N GLU A 96 -1.01 -10.68 -12.77
CA GLU A 96 -1.03 -10.68 -14.24
C GLU A 96 -2.20 -11.52 -14.78
N ASN A 97 -2.28 -12.80 -14.37
CA ASN A 97 -3.35 -13.70 -14.80
C ASN A 97 -4.73 -13.16 -14.42
N TYR A 98 -4.88 -12.61 -13.22
CA TYR A 98 -6.16 -12.07 -12.76
C TYR A 98 -6.62 -10.85 -13.58
N ILE A 99 -5.67 -10.01 -14.02
CA ILE A 99 -5.97 -8.84 -14.87
C ILE A 99 -6.31 -9.27 -16.30
N GLU A 100 -5.63 -10.30 -16.82
CA GLU A 100 -5.96 -10.87 -18.13
C GLU A 100 -7.35 -11.48 -18.15
N GLU A 101 -7.74 -12.21 -17.10
CA GLU A 101 -9.08 -12.79 -16.96
C GLU A 101 -10.16 -11.72 -16.71
N CYS A 102 -9.83 -10.66 -15.98
CA CYS A 102 -10.77 -9.59 -15.59
C CYS A 102 -10.15 -8.19 -15.75
N PRO A 103 -10.11 -7.62 -16.98
CA PRO A 103 -9.46 -6.33 -17.25
C PRO A 103 -10.15 -5.12 -16.63
N THR A 104 -11.38 -5.29 -16.13
CA THR A 104 -12.17 -4.25 -15.44
C THR A 104 -12.14 -4.39 -13.92
N CYS A 105 -11.24 -5.22 -13.38
CA CYS A 105 -11.15 -5.45 -11.95
C CYS A 105 -10.75 -4.19 -11.15
N ILE A 106 -11.20 -4.14 -9.90
CA ILE A 106 -10.84 -3.08 -8.96
C ILE A 106 -9.59 -3.55 -8.21
N VAL A 107 -8.59 -2.67 -8.05
CA VAL A 107 -7.32 -3.01 -7.36
C VAL A 107 -7.56 -3.55 -5.95
N LYS A 108 -8.61 -3.06 -5.27
CA LYS A 108 -9.07 -3.59 -3.99
C LYS A 108 -9.39 -5.09 -4.07
N ASP A 109 -10.15 -5.52 -5.08
CA ASP A 109 -10.55 -6.92 -5.26
C ASP A 109 -9.32 -7.80 -5.54
N VAL A 110 -8.39 -7.31 -6.37
CA VAL A 110 -7.10 -7.99 -6.62
C VAL A 110 -6.32 -8.17 -5.32
N THR A 111 -6.28 -7.13 -4.47
CA THR A 111 -5.59 -7.16 -3.18
C THR A 111 -6.22 -8.18 -2.24
N GLU A 112 -7.55 -8.25 -2.19
CA GLU A 112 -8.28 -9.24 -1.39
C GLU A 112 -8.00 -10.67 -1.88
N HIS A 113 -7.97 -10.91 -3.19
CA HIS A 113 -7.66 -12.23 -3.76
C HIS A 113 -6.21 -12.66 -3.50
N VAL A 114 -5.25 -11.74 -3.65
CA VAL A 114 -3.84 -12.01 -3.33
C VAL A 114 -3.70 -12.36 -1.85
N CYS A 115 -4.33 -11.61 -0.95
CA CYS A 115 -4.27 -11.89 0.49
C CYS A 115 -4.98 -13.19 0.88
N ALA A 116 -6.02 -13.60 0.14
CA ALA A 116 -6.73 -14.86 0.36
C ALA A 116 -5.91 -16.08 -0.08
N ILE A 117 -5.19 -15.97 -1.21
CA ILE A 117 -4.39 -17.08 -1.75
C ILE A 117 -3.05 -17.21 -1.03
N PHE A 118 -2.42 -16.08 -0.73
CA PHE A 118 -1.14 -16.04 -0.02
C PHE A 118 -1.39 -15.74 1.46
N GLU A 119 -1.85 -16.76 2.21
CA GLU A 119 -2.12 -16.63 3.64
C GLU A 119 -0.89 -16.07 4.39
N GLY A 120 -1.09 -14.97 5.11
CA GLY A 120 -0.02 -14.26 5.84
C GLY A 120 0.64 -13.11 5.08
N SER A 121 0.30 -12.89 3.81
CA SER A 121 0.73 -11.69 3.07
C SER A 121 -0.03 -10.45 3.53
N SER A 122 0.67 -9.46 4.10
CA SER A 122 0.09 -8.14 4.43
C SER A 122 0.29 -7.14 3.28
N ILE A 123 -0.06 -7.54 2.06
CA ILE A 123 0.12 -6.69 0.89
C ILE A 123 -0.94 -5.60 0.92
N ASN A 124 -0.50 -4.35 0.81
CA ASN A 124 -1.42 -3.22 0.78
C ASN A 124 -1.84 -2.89 -0.66
N GLU A 125 -3.02 -2.30 -0.79
CA GLU A 125 -3.60 -1.91 -2.08
C GLU A 125 -2.66 -0.99 -2.88
N SER A 126 -1.96 -0.08 -2.21
CA SER A 126 -0.99 0.83 -2.85
C SER A 126 0.18 0.08 -3.49
N THR A 127 0.60 -1.04 -2.93
CA THR A 127 1.69 -1.88 -3.46
C THR A 127 1.23 -2.64 -4.69
N VAL A 128 -0.01 -3.15 -4.68
CA VAL A 128 -0.64 -3.79 -5.86
C VAL A 128 -0.85 -2.77 -6.97
N TYR A 129 -1.45 -1.61 -6.67
CA TYR A 129 -1.63 -0.52 -7.61
C TYR A 129 -0.33 -0.17 -8.32
N ARG A 130 0.72 0.08 -7.52
CA ARG A 130 2.04 0.46 -8.05
C ARG A 130 2.62 -0.62 -8.95
N HIS A 131 2.48 -1.88 -8.58
CA HIS A 131 2.96 -3.00 -9.40
C HIS A 131 2.26 -3.08 -10.74
N ILE A 132 0.94 -2.91 -10.76
CA ILE A 132 0.15 -2.89 -11.99
C ILE A 132 0.58 -1.72 -12.90
N THR A 133 0.75 -0.53 -12.33
CA THR A 133 1.07 0.66 -13.13
C THR A 133 2.53 0.76 -13.54
N GLU A 134 3.47 0.35 -12.68
CA GLU A 134 4.91 0.52 -12.91
C GLU A 134 5.58 -0.72 -13.51
N LYS A 135 5.20 -1.93 -13.08
CA LYS A 135 5.86 -3.18 -13.52
C LYS A 135 5.12 -3.83 -14.69
N LEU A 136 3.80 -3.79 -14.69
CA LEU A 136 2.99 -4.33 -15.80
C LEU A 136 2.66 -3.29 -16.89
N GLU A 137 3.08 -2.04 -16.68
CA GLU A 137 2.87 -0.91 -17.60
C GLU A 137 1.40 -0.65 -17.98
N PHE A 138 0.44 -1.17 -17.19
CA PHE A 138 -0.98 -0.96 -17.47
C PHE A 138 -1.41 0.46 -17.11
N THR A 139 -2.17 1.07 -18.02
CA THR A 139 -2.84 2.35 -17.74
C THR A 139 -4.17 2.10 -17.03
N LEU A 140 -4.18 2.24 -15.71
CA LEU A 140 -5.42 2.21 -14.93
C LEU A 140 -6.21 3.51 -15.17
N THR A 141 -7.39 3.39 -15.78
CA THR A 141 -8.29 4.54 -15.90
C THR A 141 -9.04 4.70 -14.59
N ARG A 142 -8.87 5.85 -13.92
CA ARG A 142 -9.65 6.18 -12.72
C ARG A 142 -11.13 6.24 -13.05
N THR A 143 -11.87 5.21 -12.69
CA THR A 143 -13.33 5.22 -12.68
C THR A 143 -13.77 6.24 -11.61
N GLN A 144 -14.35 7.34 -12.06
CA GLN A 144 -14.94 8.29 -11.13
C GLN A 144 -16.07 7.59 -10.36
N PRO A 145 -16.25 7.86 -9.05
CA PRO A 145 -17.43 7.43 -8.35
C PRO A 145 -18.63 7.94 -9.13
N ARG A 146 -19.42 7.03 -9.72
CA ARG A 146 -20.73 7.41 -10.22
C ARG A 146 -21.52 7.81 -8.98
N LEU A 147 -21.63 9.11 -8.73
CA LEU A 147 -22.56 9.64 -7.75
C LEU A 147 -23.92 9.00 -8.08
N ALA A 148 -24.44 8.20 -7.15
CA ALA A 148 -25.70 7.48 -7.28
C ALA A 148 -26.91 8.44 -7.19
N ALA A 149 -26.81 9.60 -7.85
CA ALA A 149 -27.85 10.61 -7.96
C ALA A 149 -28.24 10.76 -9.43
N ARG A 150 -28.76 9.69 -10.04
CA ARG A 150 -29.43 9.71 -11.36
C ARG A 150 -30.17 8.40 -11.65
N ASN A 151 -30.93 7.90 -10.68
CA ASN A 151 -32.18 7.22 -11.03
C ASN A 151 -33.24 8.34 -10.94
N THR A 152 -34.10 8.57 -11.93
CA THR A 152 -35.11 7.57 -12.25
C THR A 152 -35.55 7.42 -13.72
N ASP A 153 -35.32 8.32 -14.69
CA ASP A 153 -36.19 8.26 -15.90
C ASP A 153 -35.48 7.97 -17.24
N GLY A 154 -34.19 8.29 -17.38
CA GLY A 154 -33.48 8.18 -18.68
C GLY A 154 -32.84 6.81 -18.99
N ILE A 155 -32.45 6.05 -17.96
CA ILE A 155 -31.70 4.80 -18.15
C ILE A 155 -32.65 3.63 -18.43
N GLN A 156 -33.83 3.58 -17.81
CA GLN A 156 -34.83 2.57 -18.14
C GLN A 156 -35.36 2.72 -19.57
N SER A 157 -35.58 3.96 -20.03
CA SER A 157 -36.03 4.23 -21.39
C SER A 157 -34.99 3.80 -22.44
N SER A 158 -33.70 4.09 -22.21
CA SER A 158 -32.63 3.69 -23.13
C SER A 158 -32.29 2.20 -23.09
N LEU A 159 -32.45 1.53 -21.95
CA LEU A 159 -32.34 0.06 -21.87
C LEU A 159 -33.53 -0.63 -22.55
N GLN A 160 -34.76 -0.16 -22.34
CA GLN A 160 -35.93 -0.69 -23.05
C GLN A 160 -35.84 -0.47 -24.56
N GLU A 161 -35.33 0.68 -25.00
CA GLU A 161 -35.15 0.97 -26.42
C GLU A 161 -34.09 0.07 -27.06
N ARG A 162 -32.96 -0.17 -26.37
CA ARG A 162 -31.95 -1.13 -26.83
C ARG A 162 -32.47 -2.56 -26.88
N MET A 163 -33.23 -3.00 -25.88
CA MET A 163 -33.87 -4.33 -25.90
C MET A 163 -34.88 -4.47 -27.05
N LYS A 164 -35.65 -3.41 -27.36
CA LYS A 164 -36.57 -3.42 -28.51
C LYS A 164 -35.81 -3.51 -29.84
N ILE A 165 -34.71 -2.77 -29.99
CA ILE A 165 -33.89 -2.81 -31.20
C ILE A 165 -33.25 -4.19 -31.39
N GLU A 166 -32.72 -4.80 -30.33
CA GLU A 166 -32.16 -6.16 -30.40
C GLU A 166 -33.22 -7.22 -30.73
N GLN A 167 -34.43 -7.11 -30.16
CA GLN A 167 -35.54 -7.99 -30.55
C GLN A 167 -35.93 -7.82 -32.02
N VAL A 168 -36.08 -6.58 -32.50
CA VAL A 168 -36.42 -6.32 -33.91
C VAL A 168 -35.34 -6.86 -34.85
N ASN A 169 -34.06 -6.69 -34.51
CA ASN A 169 -32.96 -7.23 -35.30
C ASN A 169 -32.97 -8.77 -35.28
N SER A 170 -33.20 -9.41 -34.14
CA SER A 170 -33.33 -10.87 -34.04
C SER A 170 -34.50 -11.42 -34.88
N PHE A 171 -35.66 -10.74 -34.87
CA PHE A 171 -36.79 -11.09 -35.73
C PHE A 171 -36.47 -10.90 -37.23
N SER A 172 -35.75 -9.84 -37.59
CA SER A 172 -35.30 -9.62 -38.97
C SER A 172 -34.39 -10.74 -39.46
N TYR A 173 -33.40 -11.15 -38.65
CA TYR A 173 -32.49 -12.24 -39.00
C TYR A 173 -33.20 -13.59 -39.16
N THR A 174 -34.16 -13.90 -38.28
CA THR A 174 -34.93 -15.14 -38.36
C THR A 174 -35.86 -15.17 -39.57
N LEU A 175 -36.53 -14.06 -39.88
CA LEU A 175 -37.37 -13.95 -41.09
C LEU A 175 -36.55 -14.02 -42.39
N SER A 176 -35.36 -13.42 -42.40
CA SER A 176 -34.41 -13.55 -43.53
C SER A 176 -33.93 -14.99 -43.71
N TYR A 177 -33.63 -15.70 -42.62
CA TYR A 177 -33.24 -17.10 -42.67
C TYR A 177 -34.37 -17.99 -43.20
N ILE A 178 -35.60 -17.79 -42.73
CA ILE A 178 -36.79 -18.56 -43.17
C ILE A 178 -37.09 -18.29 -44.66
N THR A 179 -37.01 -17.04 -45.10
CA THR A 179 -37.25 -16.69 -46.52
C THR A 179 -36.20 -17.29 -47.43
N HIS A 180 -34.91 -17.24 -47.06
CA HIS A 180 -33.85 -17.92 -47.80
C HIS A 180 -34.03 -19.45 -47.83
N TYR A 181 -34.41 -20.07 -46.72
CA TYR A 181 -34.63 -21.51 -46.65
C TYR A 181 -35.81 -21.97 -47.52
N ASN A 182 -36.92 -21.20 -47.52
CA ASN A 182 -38.09 -21.50 -48.35
C ASN A 182 -37.82 -21.27 -49.86
N LEU A 183 -37.07 -20.22 -50.23
CA LEU A 183 -36.65 -19.97 -51.62
C LEU A 183 -35.70 -21.07 -52.15
N SER A 184 -34.83 -21.59 -51.29
CA SER A 184 -33.96 -22.72 -51.63
C SER A 184 -34.76 -24.00 -51.86
N ASN A 185 -35.73 -24.30 -51.00
CA ASN A 185 -36.57 -25.51 -51.15
C ASN A 185 -37.52 -25.45 -52.34
N GLN A 186 -38.02 -24.27 -52.70
CA GLN A 186 -38.84 -24.07 -53.90
C GLN A 186 -38.04 -24.26 -55.20
N SER A 187 -36.71 -24.10 -55.13
CA SER A 187 -35.79 -24.34 -56.27
C SER A 187 -35.44 -25.82 -56.46
N TYR A 188 -35.58 -26.66 -55.42
CA TYR A 188 -35.34 -28.11 -55.52
C TYR A 188 -36.55 -28.90 -56.05
N GLU A 189 -37.78 -28.40 -55.89
CA GLU A 189 -38.98 -29.04 -56.45
C GLU A 189 -39.16 -28.83 -57.96
N VAL A 190 -38.51 -27.83 -58.55
CA VAL A 190 -38.63 -27.52 -60.00
C VAL A 190 -37.68 -28.38 -60.87
N HIS A 191 -36.78 -29.17 -60.25
CA HIS A 191 -35.83 -30.05 -60.97
C HIS A 191 -36.11 -31.56 -60.80
N GLN A 192 -37.26 -31.96 -60.27
CA GLN A 192 -37.68 -33.38 -60.18
C GLN A 192 -39.01 -33.69 -60.88
N VAL A 193 -39.29 -33.05 -62.02
CA VAL A 193 -40.37 -33.46 -62.94
C VAL A 193 -39.80 -33.75 -64.32
#